data_AF-A0A7W4UD43-F1
#
_entry.id   AF-A0A7W4UD43-F1
#
_cell.length_a   1.000
_cell.length_b   1.000
_cell.length_c   1.000
_cell.angle_alpha   90.00
_cell.angle_beta   90.00
_cell.angle_gamma   90.00
#
_symmetry.space_group_name_H-M   'P 1'
#
loop_
_entity.id
_entity.type
_entity.pdbx_description
1 polymer ?
#
loop_
_entity_poly.entity_id
_entity_poly.type
_entity_poly.pdbx_seq_one_letter_code
_entity_poly.pdbx_strand_id
1 'polypeptide(L)'
;MGPGARRPARRALVPALTTSSPFWNGADTGYAGFRTQAWNRFSGTSPTNRFEAAAGYLGAVRRAIASGTVLDEGMVYWRAPGIVN
;
A
#
# COMPACT_ATOMS: atom_id res chain seq x y z
N MET A 1 -11.24 22.72 20.33
CA MET A 1 -11.08 21.41 19.66
C MET A 1 -11.45 21.62 18.18
N GLY A 2 -10.46 21.98 17.34
CA GLY A 2 -10.72 22.38 15.95
C GLY A 2 -10.77 21.16 15.01
N PRO A 3 -11.57 21.19 13.93
CA PRO A 3 -11.68 20.08 13.00
C PRO A 3 -10.34 19.90 12.27
N GLY A 4 -9.65 18.80 12.57
CA GLY A 4 -8.42 18.42 11.88
C GLY A 4 -8.70 18.22 10.40
N ALA A 5 -8.31 19.20 9.59
CA ALA A 5 -8.45 19.17 8.14
C ALA A 5 -7.75 17.91 7.60
N ARG A 6 -8.54 16.92 7.18
CA ARG A 6 -8.05 15.77 6.42
C ARG A 6 -7.47 16.31 5.12
N ARG A 7 -6.14 16.39 5.04
CA ARG A 7 -5.44 16.69 3.78
C ARG A 7 -5.97 15.74 2.69
N PRO A 8 -6.35 16.24 1.51
CA PRO A 8 -6.79 15.38 0.42
C PRO A 8 -5.66 14.40 0.09
N ALA A 9 -6.02 13.13 -0.13
CA ALA A 9 -5.07 12.10 -0.49
C ALA A 9 -4.33 12.54 -1.77
N ARG A 10 -3.04 12.83 -1.64
CA ARG A 10 -2.19 13.22 -2.78
C ARG A 10 -2.13 12.03 -3.73
N ARG A 11 -2.83 12.12 -4.87
CA ARG A 11 -2.73 11.09 -5.93
C ARG A 11 -1.26 10.99 -6.33
N ALA A 12 -0.71 9.77 -6.26
CA ALA A 12 0.69 9.56 -6.56
C ALA A 12 0.95 9.86 -8.04
N LEU A 13 1.86 10.79 -8.31
CA LEU A 13 2.16 11.27 -9.68
C LEU A 13 2.69 10.16 -10.58
N VAL A 14 3.58 9.30 -10.06
CA VAL A 14 4.22 8.24 -10.85
C VAL A 14 3.18 7.28 -11.44
N PRO A 15 2.28 6.65 -10.65
CA PRO A 15 1.21 5.84 -11.21
C PRO A 15 0.28 6.57 -12.18
N ALA A 16 0.11 7.88 -12.07
CA ALA A 16 -0.71 8.64 -13.02
C ALA A 16 -0.06 8.72 -14.41
N LEU A 17 1.27 8.79 -14.45
CA LEU A 17 2.04 8.89 -15.70
C LEU A 17 2.36 7.53 -16.32
N THR A 18 2.48 6.48 -15.51
CA THR A 18 3.02 5.18 -15.96
C THR A 18 1.98 4.06 -16.04
N THR A 19 0.71 4.36 -15.86
CA THR A 19 -0.33 3.33 -15.87
C THR A 19 -0.52 2.71 -17.25
N SER A 20 -0.60 1.38 -17.30
CA SER A 20 -0.59 0.61 -18.56
C SER A 20 -1.47 -0.64 -18.52
N SER A 21 -2.44 -0.71 -17.62
CA SER A 21 -3.28 -1.91 -17.43
C SER A 21 -4.77 -1.60 -17.44
N PRO A 22 -5.33 -1.01 -18.52
CA PRO A 22 -6.75 -0.72 -18.57
C PRO A 22 -7.63 -1.95 -18.82
N PHE A 23 -7.09 -3.00 -19.42
CA PHE A 23 -7.81 -4.23 -19.76
C PHE A 23 -7.42 -5.41 -18.87
N TRP A 24 -8.37 -6.31 -18.62
CA TRP A 24 -8.16 -7.60 -17.96
C TRP A 24 -9.08 -8.66 -18.57
N ASN A 25 -8.55 -9.86 -18.87
CA ASN A 25 -9.30 -10.94 -19.53
C ASN A 25 -10.08 -10.49 -20.80
N GLY A 26 -9.48 -9.61 -21.60
CA GLY A 26 -10.07 -9.09 -22.83
C GLY A 26 -11.16 -8.04 -22.63
N ALA A 27 -11.48 -7.64 -21.40
CA ALA A 27 -12.49 -6.63 -21.09
C ALA A 27 -11.88 -5.34 -20.53
N ASP A 28 -12.49 -4.20 -20.84
CA ASP A 28 -12.17 -2.93 -20.19
C ASP A 28 -12.58 -3.00 -18.71
N THR A 29 -11.67 -2.62 -17.84
CA THR A 29 -11.87 -2.70 -16.38
C THR A 29 -12.47 -1.43 -15.79
N GLY A 30 -12.56 -0.35 -16.58
CA GLY A 30 -12.97 0.99 -16.12
C GLY A 30 -11.90 1.73 -15.31
N TYR A 31 -10.72 1.13 -15.12
CA TYR A 31 -9.56 1.75 -14.47
C TYR A 31 -8.46 2.02 -15.49
N ALA A 32 -7.77 3.15 -15.38
CA ALA A 32 -6.54 3.34 -16.16
C ALA A 32 -5.42 2.35 -15.76
N GLY A 33 -5.45 1.90 -14.49
CA GLY A 33 -4.50 0.94 -13.92
C GLY A 33 -5.17 -0.13 -13.07
N PHE A 34 -5.70 -1.18 -13.70
CA PHE A 34 -6.33 -2.31 -13.01
C PHE A 34 -5.34 -3.10 -12.16
N ARG A 35 -4.09 -3.24 -12.61
CA ARG A 35 -3.07 -4.04 -11.90
C ARG A 35 -2.89 -3.58 -10.45
N THR A 36 -2.90 -2.26 -10.20
CA THR A 36 -2.78 -1.72 -8.84
C THR A 36 -4.00 -2.04 -7.99
N GLN A 37 -5.20 -2.00 -8.57
CA GLN A 37 -6.43 -2.37 -7.85
C GLN A 37 -6.43 -3.84 -7.46
N ALA A 38 -6.01 -4.72 -8.37
CA ALA A 38 -5.87 -6.15 -8.11
C ALA A 38 -4.85 -6.42 -7.00
N TRP A 39 -3.69 -5.74 -7.07
CA TRP A 39 -2.62 -5.92 -6.09
C TRP A 39 -3.04 -5.51 -4.68
N ASN A 40 -3.76 -4.40 -4.54
CA ASN A 40 -4.18 -3.85 -3.24
C ASN A 40 -5.16 -4.74 -2.43
N ARG A 41 -5.64 -5.85 -3.01
CA ARG A 41 -6.53 -6.79 -2.32
C ARG A 41 -5.78 -7.75 -1.40
N PHE A 42 -4.48 -7.92 -1.59
CA PHE A 42 -3.68 -8.81 -0.74
C PHE A 42 -3.31 -8.11 0.57
N SER A 43 -3.48 -8.80 1.70
CA SER A 43 -3.25 -8.25 3.04
C SER A 43 -1.85 -7.64 3.23
N GLY A 44 -0.83 -8.20 2.55
CA GLY A 44 0.56 -7.71 2.57
C GLY A 44 0.80 -6.39 1.80
N THR A 45 -0.19 -5.87 1.09
CA THR A 45 -0.06 -4.69 0.20
C THR A 45 -0.71 -3.43 0.75
N SER A 46 -1.35 -3.54 1.94
CA SER A 46 -2.13 -2.49 2.56
C SER A 46 -1.34 -1.17 2.70
N PRO A 47 -1.99 0.00 2.67
CA PRO A 47 -1.31 1.29 2.78
C PRO A 47 -0.45 1.32 4.04
N THR A 48 0.82 1.68 3.87
CA THR A 48 1.80 1.65 4.95
C THR A 48 1.34 2.52 6.10
N ASN A 49 1.29 1.92 7.29
CA ASN A 49 1.28 2.68 8.53
C ASN A 49 2.54 3.57 8.57
N ARG A 50 2.41 4.80 9.07
CA ARG A 50 3.60 5.59 9.38
C ARG A 50 4.26 4.97 10.61
N PHE A 51 5.57 4.75 10.54
CA PHE A 51 6.36 4.27 11.67
C PHE A 51 7.35 5.36 12.06
N GLU A 52 7.40 5.67 13.35
CA GLU A 52 8.34 6.67 13.90
C GLU A 52 9.78 6.13 13.93
N ALA A 53 9.95 4.81 14.01
CA ALA A 53 11.27 4.18 14.03
C ALA A 53 11.27 2.84 13.29
N ALA A 54 12.46 2.42 12.85
CA ALA A 54 12.68 1.11 12.22
C ALA A 54 12.22 -0.07 13.11
N ALA A 55 12.40 0.05 14.44
CA ALA A 55 11.94 -0.96 15.39
C ALA A 55 10.41 -1.17 15.34
N GLY A 56 9.65 -0.09 15.13
CA GLY A 56 8.19 -0.15 14.97
C GLY A 56 7.78 -0.90 13.70
N TYR A 57 8.47 -0.63 12.58
CA TYR A 57 8.27 -1.35 11.32
C TYR A 57 8.58 -2.85 11.49
N LEU A 58 9.75 -3.19 12.02
CA LEU A 58 10.16 -4.59 12.22
C LEU A 58 9.24 -5.33 13.20
N GLY A 59 8.68 -4.64 14.21
CA GLY A 59 7.68 -5.20 15.10
C GLY A 59 6.35 -5.50 14.39
N ALA A 60 5.92 -4.61 13.49
CA ALA A 60 4.70 -4.83 12.69
C ALA A 60 4.86 -6.00 11.71
N VAL A 61 6.02 -6.12 11.05
CA VAL A 61 6.34 -7.26 10.18
C VAL A 61 6.23 -8.58 10.95
N ARG A 62 6.90 -8.67 12.10
CA ARG A 62 6.85 -9.88 12.96
C ARG A 62 5.43 -10.26 13.38
N ARG A 63 4.59 -9.28 13.74
CA ARG A 63 3.18 -9.54 14.08
C ARG A 63 2.37 -10.05 12.90
N ALA A 64 2.59 -9.52 11.70
CA ALA A 64 1.88 -9.94 10.49
C ALA A 64 2.24 -11.38 10.08
N ILE A 65 3.51 -11.78 10.28
CA ILE A 65 3.95 -13.17 10.07
C ILE A 65 3.36 -14.08 11.14
N ALA A 66 3.42 -13.67 12.41
CA ALA A 66 2.88 -14.45 13.51
C ALA A 66 1.35 -14.68 13.41
N SER A 67 0.60 -13.78 12.78
CA SER A 67 -0.83 -13.96 12.52
C SER A 67 -1.13 -14.88 11.33
N GLY A 68 -0.11 -15.32 10.58
CA GLY A 68 -0.27 -16.09 9.34
C GLY A 68 -0.88 -15.29 8.18
N THR A 69 -1.06 -13.98 8.35
CA THR A 69 -1.62 -13.10 7.32
C THR A 69 -0.65 -12.89 6.17
N VAL A 70 0.65 -12.90 6.46
CA VAL A 70 1.74 -13.01 5.49
C VAL A 70 2.60 -14.20 5.90
N LEU A 71 3.14 -14.93 4.92
CA LEU A 71 3.90 -16.16 5.18
C LEU A 71 5.33 -15.86 5.66
N ASP A 72 5.93 -14.81 5.13
CA ASP A 72 7.30 -14.40 5.39
C ASP A 72 7.49 -12.90 5.14
N GLU A 73 8.69 -12.39 5.43
CA GLU A 73 9.04 -10.98 5.25
C GLU A 73 8.99 -10.52 3.78
N GLY A 74 9.24 -11.42 2.82
CA GLY A 74 9.18 -11.14 1.39
C GLY A 74 7.76 -10.91 0.86
N MET A 75 6.75 -11.34 1.61
CA MET A 75 5.33 -11.09 1.33
C MET A 75 4.84 -9.73 1.86
N VAL A 76 5.72 -8.93 2.45
CA VAL A 76 5.43 -7.57 2.93
C VAL A 76 5.75 -6.56 1.83
N TYR A 77 4.71 -6.05 1.16
CA TYR A 77 4.81 -5.08 0.06
C TYR A 77 4.37 -3.67 0.47
N TRP A 78 4.50 -3.34 1.75
CA TRP A 78 4.17 -2.01 2.23
C TRP A 78 5.08 -0.98 1.55
N ARG A 79 4.49 0.12 1.08
CA ARG A 79 5.25 1.27 0.56
C ARG A 79 6.25 1.74 1.61
N ALA A 80 7.43 2.19 1.19
CA ALA A 80 8.45 2.69 2.11
C ALA A 80 7.85 3.62 3.17
N PRO A 81 8.00 3.31 4.48
CA PRO A 81 7.51 4.19 5.51
C PRO A 81 8.31 5.49 5.45
N GLY A 82 7.61 6.62 5.54
CA GLY A 82 8.28 7.85 5.94
C GLY A 82 8.70 7.66 7.39
N ILE A 83 9.97 7.36 7.65
CA ILE A 83 10.53 7.44 9.00
C ILE A 83 10.61 8.93 9.30
N VAL A 84 9.72 9.40 10.16
CA VAL A 84 9.77 10.76 10.68
C VAL A 84 10.74 10.77 11.85
N ASN A 85 11.83 11.52 11.71
CA ASN A 85 12.74 11.85 12.81
C ASN A 85 12.13 12.98 13.64
#